data_AF-A0A397UWD5-F1
#
_entry.id   AF-A0A397UWD5-F1
#
_cell.length_a   1.000
_cell.length_b   1.000
_cell.length_c   1.000
_cell.angle_alpha   90.00
_cell.angle_beta   90.00
_cell.angle_gamma   90.00
#
_symmetry.space_group_name_H-M   'P 1'
#
loop_
_entity.id
_entity.type
_entity.pdbx_description
1 polymer ?
#
loop_
_entity_poly.entity_id
_entity_poly.type
_entity_poly.pdbx_seq_one_letter_code
_entity_poly.pdbx_strand_id
1 'polypeptide(L)'
;MSIDNPVKKVYPGDFDPALCVVPKTLNATIHPLVSSFFSLGNDRIITRYKNLNPQVDINVLRNCLEYNPKFYKWAASDLLNAIDSNGKRQMIIIESGSSPAGQCGMPLLNINNKRQNGYKHVIQTAFKEALKDADPSLGELAVVYDKANNEIEVTGYANAISEEAKEHVWIVMLQDDARYEQPIKWENQIMYIRDQEGVWHPIRACFKHMAYKPWTRFPLKSKTVVFNNIISCLAGGHNKVMASKSFELFNNELSGFHPHVICIADLAKIQRLSYYIQYKKKLNGAVDETFCRGYRQDIYIITNSEELNEFFDSSHHYEKFIVQSLVENASWSTKLHPGKFYHIGIVPDRHNQTFVNDLRMMVSAGETGFHPEAMSSRRAHKPLPTYIPNNSEWNSWEVFGTNISVKLDSKWTREYDRMITMDQKEFDTIGLGIDDLIDAYVQTVLSVIAIDKLCQKLLINNEFNFELYHTLNPDDVLLGELLN
;
A
#
# COMPACT_ATOMS: atom_id res chain seq x y z
N MET A 1 -14.59 -12.84 -18.49
CA MET A 1 -13.44 -13.20 -19.34
C MET A 1 -12.58 -14.19 -18.58
N SER A 2 -12.08 -15.24 -19.24
CA SER A 2 -11.47 -16.39 -18.58
C SER A 2 -9.98 -16.19 -18.30
N ILE A 3 -9.48 -17.03 -17.39
CA ILE A 3 -8.07 -17.20 -17.00
C ILE A 3 -7.19 -17.63 -18.20
N ASP A 4 -7.77 -17.84 -19.39
CA ASP A 4 -7.11 -18.45 -20.54
C ASP A 4 -6.28 -17.47 -21.38
N ASN A 5 -6.32 -16.17 -21.11
CA ASN A 5 -5.52 -15.18 -21.85
C ASN A 5 -4.69 -14.27 -20.92
N PRO A 6 -3.50 -14.72 -20.48
CA PRO A 6 -2.66 -13.99 -19.53
C PRO A 6 -1.88 -12.83 -20.15
N VAL A 7 -1.94 -12.63 -21.48
CA VAL A 7 -1.16 -11.61 -22.19
C VAL A 7 -2.03 -10.87 -23.21
N LYS A 8 -2.10 -9.54 -23.11
CA LYS A 8 -2.90 -8.68 -23.99
C LYS A 8 -2.11 -7.44 -24.40
N LYS A 9 -2.56 -6.77 -25.46
CA LYS A 9 -2.06 -5.44 -25.86
C LYS A 9 -3.16 -4.41 -25.71
N VAL A 10 -2.77 -3.19 -25.35
CA VAL A 10 -3.58 -1.98 -25.48
C VAL A 10 -2.86 -0.98 -26.37
N TYR A 11 -3.62 -0.19 -27.11
CA TYR A 11 -3.14 0.80 -28.06
C TYR A 11 -3.58 2.22 -27.67
N PRO A 12 -2.92 3.26 -28.21
CA PRO A 12 -3.35 4.63 -27.98
C PRO A 12 -4.79 4.84 -28.46
N GLY A 13 -5.66 5.29 -27.57
CA GLY A 13 -7.10 5.48 -27.84
C GLY A 13 -8.02 4.37 -27.33
N ASP A 14 -7.48 3.28 -26.79
CA ASP A 14 -8.27 2.16 -26.24
C ASP A 14 -8.87 2.44 -24.84
N PHE A 15 -8.61 3.62 -24.24
CA PHE A 15 -9.08 3.92 -22.90
C PHE A 15 -10.61 3.97 -22.83
N ASP A 16 -11.20 2.95 -22.21
CA ASP A 16 -12.61 2.89 -21.84
C ASP A 16 -12.76 2.97 -20.31
N PRO A 17 -13.38 4.05 -19.77
CA PRO A 17 -13.69 4.16 -18.36
C PRO A 17 -14.43 2.95 -17.78
N ALA A 18 -15.30 2.29 -18.55
CA ALA A 18 -16.07 1.13 -18.09
C ALA A 18 -15.20 -0.11 -17.82
N LEU A 19 -13.99 -0.16 -18.40
CA LEU A 19 -13.01 -1.24 -18.20
C LEU A 19 -11.91 -0.88 -17.20
N CYS A 20 -11.75 0.42 -16.89
CA CYS A 20 -10.66 0.96 -16.07
C CYS A 20 -11.10 1.45 -14.69
N VAL A 21 -12.40 1.56 -14.44
CA VAL A 21 -13.01 2.12 -13.23
C VAL A 21 -14.07 1.14 -12.71
N VAL A 22 -14.19 1.01 -11.39
CA VAL A 22 -15.21 0.13 -10.81
C VAL A 22 -16.61 0.70 -11.07
N PRO A 23 -17.63 -0.15 -11.35
CA PRO A 23 -18.97 0.34 -11.70
C PRO A 23 -19.57 1.32 -10.67
N LYS A 24 -19.27 1.13 -9.38
CA LYS A 24 -19.73 1.99 -8.29
C LYS A 24 -19.28 3.46 -8.43
N THR A 25 -18.14 3.72 -9.06
CA THR A 25 -17.53 5.06 -9.13
C THR A 25 -17.60 5.71 -10.50
N LEU A 26 -17.96 4.95 -11.54
CA LEU A 26 -18.04 5.43 -12.93
C LEU A 26 -18.91 6.70 -13.09
N ASN A 27 -20.01 6.78 -12.35
CA ASN A 27 -20.94 7.91 -12.35
C ASN A 27 -21.01 8.63 -10.99
N ALA A 28 -20.06 8.37 -10.11
CA ALA A 28 -20.03 8.98 -8.79
C ALA A 28 -19.55 10.44 -8.87
N THR A 29 -20.19 11.33 -8.12
CA THR A 29 -19.78 12.73 -8.00
C THR A 29 -18.87 12.89 -6.79
N ILE A 30 -17.64 13.36 -7.01
CA ILE A 30 -16.64 13.58 -5.97
C ILE A 30 -17.21 14.44 -4.83
N HIS A 31 -16.87 14.09 -3.58
CA HIS A 31 -17.23 14.90 -2.43
C HIS A 31 -16.50 16.27 -2.47
N PRO A 32 -17.18 17.41 -2.20
CA PRO A 32 -16.56 18.75 -2.29
C PRO A 32 -15.33 18.94 -1.40
N LEU A 33 -15.31 18.37 -0.19
CA LEU A 33 -14.15 18.44 0.71
C LEU A 33 -12.95 17.68 0.12
N VAL A 34 -13.20 16.52 -0.48
CA VAL A 34 -12.16 15.72 -1.13
C VAL A 34 -11.62 16.48 -2.34
N SER A 35 -12.50 17.00 -3.22
CA SER A 35 -12.08 17.83 -4.35
C SER A 35 -11.27 19.06 -3.92
N SER A 36 -11.68 19.72 -2.83
CA SER A 36 -10.94 20.85 -2.26
C SER A 36 -9.56 20.43 -1.74
N PHE A 37 -9.43 19.26 -1.11
CA PHE A 37 -8.15 18.73 -0.63
C PHE A 37 -7.15 18.56 -1.79
N PHE A 38 -7.55 17.90 -2.87
CA PHE A 38 -6.71 17.72 -4.07
C PHE A 38 -6.31 19.03 -4.74
N SER A 39 -7.04 20.12 -4.48
CA SER A 39 -6.78 21.45 -5.05
C SER A 39 -5.99 22.38 -4.12
N LEU A 40 -5.58 21.93 -2.92
CA LEU A 40 -4.88 22.79 -1.95
C LEU A 40 -3.47 23.17 -2.41
N GLY A 41 -2.69 22.20 -2.90
CA GLY A 41 -1.26 22.34 -3.13
C GLY A 41 -0.42 22.41 -1.84
N ASN A 42 0.88 22.16 -1.98
CA ASN A 42 1.78 21.96 -0.85
C ASN A 42 1.92 23.18 0.06
N ASP A 43 1.93 24.41 -0.47
CA ASP A 43 2.05 25.63 0.36
C ASP A 43 0.89 25.80 1.36
N ARG A 44 -0.35 25.53 0.92
CA ARG A 44 -1.53 25.62 1.78
C ARG A 44 -1.56 24.48 2.79
N ILE A 45 -1.15 23.29 2.37
CA ILE A 45 -1.00 22.10 3.24
C ILE A 45 0.01 22.40 4.35
N ILE A 46 1.21 22.88 4.03
CA ILE A 46 2.27 23.23 4.97
C ILE A 46 1.77 24.25 5.99
N THR A 47 1.15 25.33 5.51
CA THR A 47 0.63 26.40 6.36
C THR A 47 -0.43 25.88 7.33
N ARG A 48 -1.38 25.07 6.85
CA ARG A 48 -2.44 24.51 7.69
C ARG A 48 -1.87 23.50 8.71
N TYR A 49 -0.96 22.62 8.27
CA TYR A 49 -0.35 21.62 9.15
C TYR A 49 0.46 22.26 10.28
N LYS A 50 1.23 23.31 9.99
CA LYS A 50 1.98 24.09 10.99
C LYS A 50 1.06 24.74 12.02
N ASN A 51 -0.09 25.25 11.61
CA ASN A 51 -1.07 25.85 12.54
C ASN A 51 -1.69 24.82 13.49
N LEU A 52 -1.93 23.60 13.01
CA LEU A 52 -2.42 22.49 13.83
C LEU A 52 -1.33 21.89 14.72
N ASN A 53 -0.07 21.98 14.29
CA ASN A 53 1.09 21.42 14.98
C ASN A 53 2.17 22.51 15.14
N PRO A 54 2.04 23.42 16.12
CA PRO A 54 2.94 24.57 16.27
C PRO A 54 4.42 24.23 16.46
N GLN A 55 4.74 22.98 16.82
CA GLN A 55 6.12 22.51 17.01
C GLN A 55 6.84 22.10 15.72
N VAL A 56 6.11 21.93 14.60
CA VAL A 56 6.68 21.52 13.31
C VAL A 56 7.64 22.58 12.77
N ASP A 57 8.84 22.20 12.32
CA ASP A 57 9.67 23.09 11.53
C ASP A 57 9.13 23.20 10.09
N ILE A 58 8.80 24.42 9.67
CA ILE A 58 8.16 24.68 8.37
C ILE A 58 9.09 24.41 7.18
N ASN A 59 10.40 24.63 7.35
CA ASN A 59 11.38 24.40 6.29
C ASN A 59 11.63 22.91 6.13
N VAL A 60 11.68 22.16 7.24
CA VAL A 60 11.79 20.70 7.19
C VAL A 60 10.56 20.09 6.53
N LEU A 61 9.34 20.51 6.91
CA LEU A 61 8.12 20.01 6.27
C LEU A 61 8.08 20.34 4.77
N ARG A 62 8.49 21.56 4.38
CA ARG A 62 8.58 21.95 2.97
C ARG A 62 9.56 21.04 2.21
N ASN A 63 10.75 20.83 2.74
CA ASN A 63 11.74 19.93 2.14
C ASN A 63 11.21 18.49 2.00
N CYS A 64 10.38 18.03 2.95
CA CYS A 64 9.72 16.73 2.82
C CYS A 64 8.71 16.70 1.68
N LEU A 65 7.84 17.71 1.54
CA LEU A 65 6.85 17.73 0.46
C LEU A 65 7.48 17.98 -0.92
N GLU A 66 8.63 18.66 -0.98
CA GLU A 66 9.41 18.91 -2.21
C GLU A 66 10.36 17.76 -2.56
N TYR A 67 10.52 16.76 -1.69
CA TYR A 67 11.42 15.64 -1.90
C TYR A 67 11.01 14.84 -3.15
N ASN A 68 11.99 14.54 -4.02
CA ASN A 68 11.81 13.67 -5.19
C ASN A 68 12.50 12.32 -4.91
N PRO A 69 11.74 11.24 -4.63
CA PRO A 69 12.26 9.91 -4.37
C PRO A 69 13.07 9.35 -5.55
N LYS A 70 14.15 8.64 -5.24
CA LYS A 70 14.96 7.99 -6.28
C LYS A 70 14.35 6.67 -6.75
N PHE A 71 13.83 5.88 -5.82
CA PHE A 71 13.39 4.50 -6.05
C PHE A 71 11.91 4.29 -5.79
N TYR A 72 11.28 5.14 -4.97
CA TYR A 72 9.91 4.95 -4.49
C TYR A 72 8.98 6.10 -4.83
N LYS A 73 8.78 6.35 -6.13
CA LYS A 73 8.07 7.54 -6.66
C LYS A 73 6.56 7.46 -6.64
N TRP A 74 5.99 6.26 -6.58
CA TRP A 74 4.54 6.04 -6.53
C TRP A 74 4.19 5.07 -5.42
N ALA A 75 3.37 5.48 -4.46
CA ALA A 75 3.11 4.69 -3.26
C ALA A 75 1.71 4.97 -2.72
N ALA A 76 1.24 4.07 -1.86
CA ALA A 76 0.13 4.41 -0.98
C ALA A 76 0.38 3.87 0.41
N SER A 77 -0.09 4.59 1.42
CA SER A 77 -0.15 4.07 2.79
C SER A 77 -1.59 3.81 3.18
N ASP A 78 -1.79 2.75 3.97
CA ASP A 78 -3.03 2.49 4.68
C ASP A 78 -2.92 3.09 6.08
N LEU A 79 -3.91 3.91 6.45
CA LEU A 79 -3.91 4.65 7.70
C LEU A 79 -5.18 4.37 8.51
N LEU A 80 -5.07 4.47 9.83
CA LEU A 80 -6.22 4.54 10.73
C LEU A 80 -6.36 5.97 11.26
N ASN A 81 -7.61 6.41 11.40
CA ASN A 81 -7.94 7.58 12.20
C ASN A 81 -8.14 7.13 13.65
N ALA A 82 -7.23 7.53 14.53
CA ALA A 82 -7.16 7.05 15.90
C ALA A 82 -6.98 8.21 16.90
N ILE A 83 -7.20 7.91 18.18
CA ILE A 83 -6.79 8.77 19.29
C ILE A 83 -5.62 8.15 20.06
N ASP A 84 -4.75 8.98 20.59
CA ASP A 84 -3.80 8.54 21.62
C ASP A 84 -4.43 8.50 23.02
N SER A 85 -3.62 8.18 24.03
CA SER A 85 -4.06 8.14 25.43
C SER A 85 -4.50 9.49 26.02
N ASN A 86 -4.18 10.61 25.35
CA ASN A 86 -4.60 11.95 25.75
C ASN A 86 -5.84 12.42 24.98
N GLY A 87 -6.41 11.58 24.11
CA GLY A 87 -7.53 11.93 23.25
C GLY A 87 -7.14 12.77 22.03
N LYS A 88 -5.84 12.90 21.72
CA LYS A 88 -5.41 13.60 20.51
C LYS A 88 -5.71 12.72 19.29
N ARG A 89 -6.59 13.21 18.42
CA ARG A 89 -6.88 12.61 17.12
C ARG A 89 -5.71 12.79 16.15
N GLN A 90 -5.35 11.73 15.44
CA GLN A 90 -4.31 11.74 14.41
C GLN A 90 -4.41 10.53 13.47
N MET A 91 -3.81 10.67 12.30
CA MET A 91 -3.66 9.58 11.33
C MET A 91 -2.42 8.76 11.66
N ILE A 92 -2.55 7.44 11.69
CA ILE A 92 -1.45 6.51 11.97
C ILE A 92 -1.26 5.52 10.83
N ILE A 93 -0.01 5.26 10.45
CA ILE A 93 0.36 4.33 9.38
C ILE A 93 0.22 2.88 9.86
N ILE A 94 -0.50 2.06 9.09
CA ILE A 94 -0.55 0.60 9.22
C ILE A 94 0.53 0.00 8.32
N GLU A 95 0.49 0.33 7.03
CA GLU A 95 1.41 -0.18 6.02
C GLU A 95 1.65 0.82 4.90
N SER A 96 2.72 0.62 4.14
CA SER A 96 3.01 1.38 2.91
C SER A 96 3.31 0.40 1.79
N GLY A 97 2.66 0.59 0.65
CA GLY A 97 2.63 -0.34 -0.49
C GLY A 97 3.26 0.24 -1.74
N SER A 98 4.10 -0.55 -2.43
CA SER A 98 4.80 -0.11 -3.65
C SER A 98 4.17 -0.53 -4.99
N SER A 99 2.99 -1.13 -4.93
CA SER A 99 2.13 -1.44 -6.08
C SER A 99 0.67 -1.13 -5.68
N PRO A 100 0.35 0.09 -5.23
CA PRO A 100 -0.95 0.33 -4.63
C PRO A 100 -2.08 0.21 -5.67
N ALA A 101 -3.24 -0.23 -5.20
CA ALA A 101 -4.49 -0.19 -5.97
C ALA A 101 -5.46 0.77 -5.27
N GLY A 102 -6.25 1.49 -6.07
CA GLY A 102 -7.24 2.44 -5.55
C GLY A 102 -7.71 3.46 -6.58
N GLN A 103 -6.97 3.68 -7.68
CA GLN A 103 -7.39 4.61 -8.72
C GLN A 103 -8.70 4.18 -9.37
N CYS A 104 -8.89 2.86 -9.56
CA CYS A 104 -10.13 2.33 -10.11
C CYS A 104 -11.36 2.66 -9.24
N GLY A 105 -11.16 2.94 -7.95
CA GLY A 105 -12.20 3.30 -6.98
C GLY A 105 -12.34 4.80 -6.72
N MET A 106 -11.59 5.65 -7.42
CA MET A 106 -11.62 7.10 -7.21
C MET A 106 -12.64 7.76 -8.15
N PRO A 107 -13.65 8.50 -7.64
CA PRO A 107 -14.52 9.32 -8.48
C PRO A 107 -13.73 10.34 -9.31
N LEU A 108 -14.30 10.77 -10.44
CA LEU A 108 -13.66 11.75 -11.33
C LEU A 108 -13.39 13.08 -10.61
N LEU A 109 -12.11 13.44 -10.49
CA LEU A 109 -11.69 14.74 -9.94
C LEU A 109 -11.95 15.88 -10.92
N ASN A 110 -11.70 15.64 -12.20
CA ASN A 110 -11.85 16.63 -13.27
C ASN A 110 -12.36 15.98 -14.55
N ILE A 111 -13.55 16.39 -15.00
CA ILE A 111 -14.21 15.86 -16.19
C ILE A 111 -13.43 16.14 -17.49
N ASN A 112 -12.58 17.17 -17.51
CA ASN A 112 -11.82 17.58 -18.69
C ASN A 112 -10.54 16.75 -18.92
N ASN A 113 -10.10 15.93 -17.95
CA ASN A 113 -8.87 15.12 -18.11
C ASN A 113 -9.12 13.75 -18.75
N LYS A 114 -9.97 13.69 -19.80
CA LYS A 114 -10.34 12.46 -20.52
C LYS A 114 -10.77 11.28 -19.60
N ARG A 115 -11.22 11.56 -18.38
CA ARG A 115 -11.61 10.56 -17.38
C ARG A 115 -10.51 9.60 -16.90
N GLN A 116 -9.23 9.94 -17.08
CA GLN A 116 -8.11 9.09 -16.63
C GLN A 116 -7.60 9.42 -15.21
N ASN A 117 -8.12 10.47 -14.56
CA ASN A 117 -7.81 10.87 -13.18
C ASN A 117 -6.30 10.75 -12.85
N GLY A 118 -5.98 10.06 -11.74
CA GLY A 118 -4.62 9.86 -11.27
C GLY A 118 -3.85 8.80 -12.06
N TYR A 119 -4.47 7.96 -12.89
CA TYR A 119 -3.71 7.07 -13.79
C TYR A 119 -2.76 7.90 -14.65
N LYS A 120 -3.31 8.87 -15.37
CA LYS A 120 -2.53 9.74 -16.25
C LYS A 120 -1.52 10.58 -15.47
N HIS A 121 -1.91 11.12 -14.31
CA HIS A 121 -1.03 11.96 -13.52
C HIS A 121 0.19 11.19 -13.00
N VAL A 122 0.00 9.98 -12.44
CA VAL A 122 1.10 9.08 -12.04
C VAL A 122 2.02 8.76 -13.22
N ILE A 123 1.47 8.50 -14.40
CA ILE A 123 2.29 8.23 -15.59
C ILE A 123 3.11 9.46 -15.99
N GLN A 124 2.50 10.64 -16.01
CA GLN A 124 3.15 11.88 -16.44
C GLN A 124 4.21 12.39 -15.46
N THR A 125 4.01 12.19 -14.16
CA THR A 125 4.87 12.74 -13.10
C THR A 125 5.94 11.75 -12.64
N ALA A 126 5.61 10.46 -12.50
CA ALA A 126 6.52 9.47 -11.94
C ALA A 126 7.05 8.49 -12.99
N PHE A 127 6.18 7.80 -13.74
CA PHE A 127 6.63 6.77 -14.69
C PHE A 127 7.40 7.35 -15.87
N LYS A 128 7.00 8.52 -16.36
CA LYS A 128 7.68 9.24 -17.45
C LYS A 128 9.15 9.51 -17.13
N GLU A 129 9.48 9.80 -15.87
CA GLU A 129 10.87 9.98 -15.47
C GLU A 129 11.64 8.65 -15.56
N ALA A 130 11.05 7.54 -15.10
CA ALA A 130 11.66 6.22 -15.25
C ALA A 130 11.84 5.82 -16.73
N LEU A 131 10.91 6.21 -17.61
CA LEU A 131 11.03 5.99 -19.05
C LEU A 131 12.20 6.76 -19.68
N LYS A 132 12.61 7.91 -19.15
CA LYS A 132 13.79 8.65 -19.65
C LYS A 132 15.09 7.84 -19.48
N ASP A 133 15.14 6.99 -18.46
CA ASP A 133 16.30 6.13 -18.17
C ASP A 133 16.29 4.81 -18.97
N ALA A 134 15.18 4.49 -19.66
CA ALA A 134 15.07 3.29 -20.46
C ALA A 134 15.72 3.48 -21.84
N ASP A 135 16.56 2.53 -22.26
CA ASP A 135 17.12 2.52 -23.62
C ASP A 135 16.04 2.12 -24.64
N PRO A 136 15.65 3.00 -25.57
CA PRO A 136 14.61 2.71 -26.56
C PRO A 136 14.90 1.51 -27.45
N SER A 137 16.18 1.14 -27.63
CA SER A 137 16.57 -0.01 -28.44
C SER A 137 16.29 -1.36 -27.76
N LEU A 138 15.99 -1.37 -26.46
CA LEU A 138 15.75 -2.58 -25.67
C LEU A 138 14.32 -3.12 -25.73
N GLY A 139 13.48 -2.58 -26.62
CA GLY A 139 12.19 -3.15 -26.95
C GLY A 139 11.00 -2.35 -26.43
N GLU A 140 9.93 -3.04 -26.05
CA GLU A 140 8.58 -2.47 -25.90
C GLU A 140 8.25 -2.14 -24.43
N LEU A 141 7.00 -1.76 -24.14
CA LEU A 141 6.51 -1.44 -22.79
C LEU A 141 5.56 -2.49 -22.25
N ALA A 142 5.57 -2.68 -20.94
CA ALA A 142 4.68 -3.62 -20.28
C ALA A 142 4.12 -3.12 -18.94
N VAL A 143 2.94 -3.63 -18.58
CA VAL A 143 2.40 -3.64 -17.22
C VAL A 143 2.26 -5.09 -16.78
N VAL A 144 2.92 -5.44 -15.68
CA VAL A 144 2.94 -6.82 -15.17
C VAL A 144 2.26 -6.88 -13.81
N TYR A 145 1.36 -7.84 -13.62
CA TYR A 145 0.59 -8.01 -12.38
C TYR A 145 0.34 -9.49 -12.07
N ASP A 146 -0.07 -9.80 -10.85
CA ASP A 146 -0.22 -11.19 -10.36
C ASP A 146 -1.59 -11.49 -9.75
N LYS A 147 -2.50 -10.52 -9.75
CA LYS A 147 -3.82 -10.63 -9.12
C LYS A 147 -4.94 -10.34 -10.09
N ALA A 148 -5.73 -11.36 -10.42
CA ALA A 148 -6.83 -11.24 -11.38
C ALA A 148 -7.78 -10.08 -11.07
N ASN A 149 -8.11 -9.86 -9.78
CA ASN A 149 -9.03 -8.79 -9.38
C ASN A 149 -8.41 -7.37 -9.43
N ASN A 150 -7.16 -7.23 -9.87
CA ASN A 150 -6.51 -5.95 -10.17
C ASN A 150 -6.56 -5.60 -11.67
N GLU A 151 -7.13 -6.45 -12.53
CA GLU A 151 -7.18 -6.22 -13.98
C GLU A 151 -7.77 -4.85 -14.35
N ILE A 152 -8.81 -4.40 -13.64
CA ILE A 152 -9.42 -3.07 -13.85
C ILE A 152 -8.41 -1.93 -13.61
N GLU A 153 -7.66 -2.00 -12.49
CA GLU A 153 -6.64 -1.00 -12.14
C GLU A 153 -5.49 -1.01 -13.15
N VAL A 154 -5.00 -2.20 -13.48
CA VAL A 154 -3.87 -2.42 -14.40
C VAL A 154 -4.21 -1.97 -15.81
N THR A 155 -5.43 -2.24 -16.27
CA THR A 155 -5.92 -1.77 -17.57
C THR A 155 -5.94 -0.24 -17.63
N GLY A 156 -6.31 0.42 -16.55
CA GLY A 156 -6.25 1.88 -16.43
C GLY A 156 -4.85 2.44 -16.61
N TYR A 157 -3.86 1.87 -15.90
CA TYR A 157 -2.46 2.28 -16.06
C TYR A 157 -1.90 1.96 -17.44
N ALA A 158 -2.16 0.78 -17.99
CA ALA A 158 -1.65 0.38 -19.30
C ALA A 158 -2.14 1.30 -20.42
N ASN A 159 -3.42 1.68 -20.40
CA ASN A 159 -3.98 2.64 -21.34
C ASN A 159 -3.37 4.04 -21.17
N ALA A 160 -3.19 4.51 -19.92
CA ALA A 160 -2.54 5.78 -19.66
C ALA A 160 -1.09 5.80 -20.15
N ILE A 161 -0.33 4.71 -19.96
CA ILE A 161 1.03 4.56 -20.51
C ILE A 161 0.99 4.59 -22.03
N SER A 162 0.08 3.82 -22.65
CA SER A 162 -0.02 3.73 -24.11
C SER A 162 -0.35 5.09 -24.75
N GLU A 163 -1.28 5.86 -24.18
CA GLU A 163 -1.60 7.20 -24.65
C GLU A 163 -0.42 8.17 -24.56
N GLU A 164 0.32 8.15 -23.44
CA GLU A 164 1.43 9.08 -23.25
C GLU A 164 2.69 8.71 -24.02
N ALA A 165 2.99 7.41 -24.14
CA ALA A 165 4.12 6.91 -24.90
C ALA A 165 3.85 6.82 -26.41
N LYS A 166 2.57 6.87 -26.83
CA LYS A 166 2.11 6.75 -28.22
C LYS A 166 2.55 5.44 -28.89
N GLU A 167 2.58 4.35 -28.14
CA GLU A 167 2.91 3.00 -28.59
C GLU A 167 2.04 1.98 -27.84
N HIS A 168 2.02 0.71 -28.29
CA HIS A 168 1.27 -0.32 -27.58
C HIS A 168 1.96 -0.71 -26.27
N VAL A 169 1.16 -1.17 -25.32
CA VAL A 169 1.64 -1.65 -24.02
C VAL A 169 1.12 -3.06 -23.80
N TRP A 170 1.99 -3.97 -23.38
CA TRP A 170 1.60 -5.31 -22.95
C TRP A 170 0.97 -5.28 -21.57
N ILE A 171 -0.13 -6.00 -21.39
CA ILE A 171 -0.70 -6.33 -20.08
C ILE A 171 -0.42 -7.81 -19.85
N VAL A 172 0.32 -8.12 -18.78
CA VAL A 172 0.76 -9.49 -18.48
C VAL A 172 0.39 -9.90 -17.08
N MET A 173 -0.41 -10.96 -16.99
CA MET A 173 -0.77 -11.61 -15.73
C MET A 173 0.18 -12.77 -15.44
N LEU A 174 0.89 -12.71 -14.33
CA LEU A 174 1.68 -13.82 -13.79
C LEU A 174 0.79 -14.70 -12.90
N GLN A 175 0.98 -16.01 -12.99
CA GLN A 175 0.24 -16.97 -12.16
C GLN A 175 1.06 -17.33 -10.92
N ASP A 176 0.42 -17.30 -9.75
CA ASP A 176 0.99 -17.77 -8.47
C ASP A 176 0.88 -19.30 -8.33
N ASP A 177 1.24 -20.03 -9.38
CA ASP A 177 1.24 -21.50 -9.41
C ASP A 177 2.41 -21.99 -10.28
N ALA A 178 3.33 -22.73 -9.64
CA ALA A 178 4.58 -23.20 -10.24
C ALA A 178 4.38 -24.19 -11.39
N ARG A 179 3.17 -24.75 -11.56
CA ARG A 179 2.82 -25.63 -12.68
C ARG A 179 2.65 -24.88 -13.98
N TYR A 180 2.42 -23.57 -13.93
CA TYR A 180 2.23 -22.76 -15.11
C TYR A 180 3.54 -22.12 -15.53
N GLU A 181 3.88 -22.34 -16.80
CA GLU A 181 4.95 -21.61 -17.44
C GLU A 181 4.61 -20.12 -17.48
N GLN A 182 5.50 -19.29 -16.96
CA GLN A 182 5.26 -17.85 -16.88
C GLN A 182 5.46 -17.22 -18.27
N PRO A 183 4.62 -16.24 -18.64
CA PRO A 183 4.75 -15.52 -19.90
C PRO A 183 5.90 -14.49 -19.88
N ILE A 184 6.81 -14.58 -18.91
CA ILE A 184 7.99 -13.73 -18.79
C ILE A 184 9.25 -14.58 -18.64
N LYS A 185 10.36 -14.07 -19.16
CA LYS A 185 11.71 -14.58 -18.89
C LYS A 185 12.71 -13.43 -18.82
N TRP A 186 13.88 -13.70 -18.25
CA TRP A 186 14.99 -12.76 -18.18
C TRP A 186 16.19 -13.33 -18.94
N GLU A 187 16.68 -12.60 -19.93
CA GLU A 187 17.89 -12.95 -20.68
C GLU A 187 18.78 -11.71 -20.79
N ASN A 188 20.07 -11.83 -20.42
CA ASN A 188 21.02 -10.71 -20.44
C ASN A 188 20.52 -9.43 -19.74
N GLN A 189 19.81 -9.60 -18.62
CA GLN A 189 19.18 -8.54 -17.81
C GLN A 189 18.03 -7.79 -18.51
N ILE A 190 17.50 -8.32 -19.61
CA ILE A 190 16.34 -7.80 -20.32
C ILE A 190 15.15 -8.73 -20.06
N MET A 191 14.01 -8.15 -19.71
CA MET A 191 12.75 -8.87 -19.58
C MET A 191 12.17 -9.13 -20.97
N TYR A 192 11.69 -10.34 -21.20
CA TYR A 192 10.96 -10.71 -22.41
C TYR A 192 9.55 -11.15 -22.04
N ILE A 193 8.57 -10.83 -22.89
CA ILE A 193 7.19 -11.29 -22.79
C ILE A 193 6.89 -12.26 -23.92
N ARG A 194 6.27 -13.39 -23.61
CA ARG A 194 5.78 -14.34 -24.60
C ARG A 194 4.36 -14.00 -25.00
N ASP A 195 4.13 -13.77 -26.29
CA ASP A 195 2.79 -13.56 -26.82
C ASP A 195 2.01 -14.87 -27.02
N GLN A 196 0.79 -14.75 -27.56
CA GLN A 196 -0.09 -15.89 -27.82
C GLN A 196 0.41 -16.83 -28.90
N GLU A 197 1.29 -16.36 -29.79
CA GLU A 197 1.91 -17.14 -30.86
C GLU A 197 3.20 -17.82 -30.40
N GLY A 198 3.63 -17.57 -29.15
CA GLY A 198 4.84 -18.11 -28.56
C GLY A 198 6.10 -17.29 -28.86
N VAL A 199 5.95 -16.09 -29.44
CA VAL A 199 7.06 -15.20 -29.78
C VAL A 199 7.47 -14.36 -28.56
N TRP A 200 8.78 -14.24 -28.34
CA TRP A 200 9.35 -13.47 -27.23
C TRP A 200 9.69 -12.05 -27.66
N HIS A 201 9.12 -11.06 -26.97
CA HIS A 201 9.31 -9.64 -27.23
C HIS A 201 10.13 -9.00 -26.11
N PRO A 202 11.25 -8.31 -26.42
CA PRO A 202 12.05 -7.63 -25.40
C PRO A 202 11.32 -6.41 -24.86
N ILE A 203 11.52 -6.09 -23.57
CA ILE A 203 10.84 -5.00 -22.87
C ILE A 203 11.87 -4.04 -22.29
N ARG A 204 11.80 -2.78 -22.69
CA ARG A 204 12.71 -1.73 -22.19
C ARG A 204 12.27 -1.17 -20.85
N ALA A 205 10.97 -1.12 -20.59
CA ALA A 205 10.43 -0.65 -19.32
C ALA A 205 9.12 -1.37 -18.93
N CYS A 206 9.00 -1.66 -17.64
CA CYS A 206 7.90 -2.39 -17.04
C CYS A 206 7.30 -1.60 -15.87
N PHE A 207 6.01 -1.31 -15.95
CA PHE A 207 5.22 -0.86 -14.82
C PHE A 207 4.77 -2.08 -14.00
N LYS A 208 5.37 -2.26 -12.83
CA LYS A 208 5.16 -3.43 -11.98
C LYS A 208 3.99 -3.19 -11.01
N HIS A 209 2.90 -3.92 -11.20
CA HIS A 209 1.75 -3.96 -10.30
C HIS A 209 1.64 -5.34 -9.60
N MET A 210 2.67 -5.67 -8.81
CA MET A 210 2.80 -6.98 -8.15
C MET A 210 2.43 -6.90 -6.68
N ALA A 211 1.59 -7.82 -6.21
CA ALA A 211 1.19 -7.94 -4.81
C ALA A 211 1.97 -9.04 -4.04
N TYR A 212 2.46 -10.05 -4.75
CA TYR A 212 3.08 -11.25 -4.19
C TYR A 212 4.56 -11.32 -4.53
N LYS A 213 5.40 -11.23 -3.48
CA LYS A 213 6.85 -11.44 -3.50
C LYS A 213 7.54 -10.96 -4.80
N PRO A 214 7.47 -9.65 -5.14
CA PRO A 214 7.93 -9.19 -6.46
C PRO A 214 9.40 -9.54 -6.76
N TRP A 215 10.23 -9.65 -5.71
CA TRP A 215 11.64 -10.07 -5.78
C TRP A 215 11.87 -11.51 -6.31
N THR A 216 10.82 -12.34 -6.36
CA THR A 216 10.88 -13.70 -6.97
C THR A 216 10.64 -13.70 -8.48
N ARG A 217 10.22 -12.56 -9.05
CA ARG A 217 9.87 -12.42 -10.47
C ARG A 217 10.72 -11.38 -11.21
N PHE A 218 11.27 -10.43 -10.46
CA PHE A 218 12.09 -9.35 -10.96
C PHE A 218 13.44 -9.34 -10.25
N PRO A 219 14.56 -9.35 -10.99
CA PRO A 219 15.89 -9.32 -10.41
C PRO A 219 16.16 -7.96 -9.75
N LEU A 220 17.11 -7.94 -8.82
CA LEU A 220 17.59 -6.71 -8.20
C LEU A 220 18.26 -5.77 -9.21
N LYS A 221 18.85 -6.34 -10.26
CA LYS A 221 19.56 -5.61 -11.32
C LYS A 221 18.99 -5.99 -12.69
N SER A 222 18.60 -4.98 -13.45
CA SER A 222 18.04 -5.16 -14.79
C SER A 222 18.45 -4.01 -15.71
N LYS A 223 18.54 -4.30 -17.02
CA LYS A 223 18.59 -3.30 -18.08
C LYS A 223 17.18 -2.80 -18.42
N THR A 224 16.18 -3.67 -18.32
CA THR A 224 14.77 -3.24 -18.32
C THR A 224 14.51 -2.37 -17.11
N VAL A 225 13.97 -1.17 -17.30
CA VAL A 225 13.55 -0.31 -16.19
C VAL A 225 12.31 -0.89 -15.53
N VAL A 226 12.35 -1.16 -14.22
CA VAL A 226 11.20 -1.68 -13.46
C VAL A 226 10.69 -0.59 -12.52
N PHE A 227 9.42 -0.23 -12.64
CA PHE A 227 8.79 0.86 -11.89
C PHE A 227 7.69 0.36 -10.93
N ASN A 228 7.73 0.68 -9.64
CA ASN A 228 8.90 1.14 -8.89
C ASN A 228 10.01 0.07 -8.89
N ASN A 229 11.23 0.49 -8.58
CA ASN A 229 12.36 -0.43 -8.46
C ASN A 229 12.09 -1.47 -7.35
N ILE A 230 12.51 -2.72 -7.55
CA ILE A 230 12.33 -3.84 -6.61
C ILE A 230 12.89 -3.53 -5.23
N ILE A 231 13.93 -2.69 -5.14
CA ILE A 231 14.48 -2.26 -3.86
C ILE A 231 13.43 -1.60 -2.96
N SER A 232 12.47 -0.86 -3.52
CA SER A 232 11.38 -0.24 -2.76
C SER A 232 10.46 -1.27 -2.10
N CYS A 233 10.29 -2.44 -2.71
CA CYS A 233 9.53 -3.55 -2.14
C CYS A 233 10.27 -4.10 -0.90
N LEU A 234 11.58 -4.33 -1.03
CA LEU A 234 12.41 -4.90 0.02
C LEU A 234 12.66 -3.93 1.18
N ALA A 235 12.82 -2.64 0.90
CA ALA A 235 13.11 -1.61 1.89
C ALA A 235 11.89 -1.20 2.73
N GLY A 236 10.68 -1.64 2.39
CA GLY A 236 9.50 -1.36 3.22
C GLY A 236 8.18 -1.41 2.48
N GLY A 237 8.17 -1.14 1.18
CA GLY A 237 6.95 -1.07 0.37
C GLY A 237 6.22 -2.42 0.19
N HIS A 238 6.89 -3.53 0.50
CA HIS A 238 6.31 -4.88 0.65
C HIS A 238 7.06 -5.66 1.74
N ASN A 239 7.62 -4.97 2.75
CA ASN A 239 8.26 -5.62 3.88
C ASN A 239 8.07 -4.78 5.15
N LYS A 240 7.10 -5.17 6.00
CA LYS A 240 6.76 -4.42 7.23
C LYS A 240 7.89 -4.31 8.23
N VAL A 241 8.73 -5.34 8.35
CA VAL A 241 9.92 -5.30 9.23
C VAL A 241 10.85 -4.17 8.79
N MET A 242 11.08 -4.06 7.48
CA MET A 242 11.93 -3.03 6.90
C MET A 242 11.27 -1.65 6.91
N ALA A 243 9.96 -1.57 6.72
CA ALA A 243 9.20 -0.32 6.86
C ALA A 243 9.36 0.27 8.27
N SER A 244 9.13 -0.53 9.31
CA SER A 244 9.36 -0.14 10.72
C SER A 244 10.77 0.40 10.95
N LYS A 245 11.80 -0.31 10.49
CA LYS A 245 13.20 0.14 10.60
C LYS A 245 13.45 1.44 9.83
N SER A 246 12.86 1.58 8.65
CA SER A 246 12.98 2.81 7.87
C SER A 246 12.37 4.01 8.60
N PHE A 247 11.21 3.83 9.24
CA PHE A 247 10.52 4.87 9.99
C PHE A 247 11.31 5.28 11.22
N GLU A 248 11.86 4.32 11.97
CA GLU A 248 12.72 4.58 13.13
C GLU A 248 13.96 5.40 12.74
N LEU A 249 14.68 4.97 11.69
CA LEU A 249 15.86 5.68 11.20
C LEU A 249 15.53 7.11 10.77
N PHE A 250 14.44 7.30 10.03
CA PHE A 250 14.05 8.62 9.54
C PHE A 250 13.52 9.52 10.67
N ASN A 251 12.76 8.98 11.61
CA ASN A 251 12.31 9.73 12.79
C ASN A 251 13.48 10.21 13.65
N ASN A 252 14.53 9.38 13.78
CA ASN A 252 15.77 9.78 14.45
C ASN A 252 16.48 10.92 13.70
N GLU A 253 16.52 10.87 12.36
CA GLU A 253 17.05 11.97 11.53
C GLU A 253 16.25 13.28 11.70
N LEU A 254 14.93 13.17 11.94
CA LEU A 254 14.03 14.31 12.16
C LEU A 254 13.90 14.75 13.63
N SER A 255 14.64 14.12 14.54
CA SER A 255 14.53 14.39 15.98
C SER A 255 14.69 15.88 16.29
N GLY A 256 13.69 16.45 16.97
CA GLY A 256 13.65 17.88 17.30
C GLY A 256 12.89 18.77 16.31
N PHE A 257 12.61 18.31 15.09
CA PHE A 257 11.94 19.11 14.04
C PHE A 257 10.43 18.86 13.90
N HIS A 258 9.91 17.78 14.51
CA HIS A 258 8.49 17.45 14.58
C HIS A 258 7.72 17.63 13.26
N PRO A 259 8.17 17.02 12.16
CA PRO A 259 7.32 15.97 11.65
C PRO A 259 7.95 14.60 11.92
N HIS A 260 7.12 13.63 12.24
CA HIS A 260 7.53 12.24 12.45
C HIS A 260 6.50 11.32 11.79
N VAL A 261 6.98 10.19 11.28
CA VAL A 261 6.10 9.08 10.90
C VAL A 261 5.49 8.52 12.17
N ILE A 262 4.16 8.55 12.26
CA ILE A 262 3.40 7.96 13.35
C ILE A 262 2.84 6.64 12.85
N CYS A 263 3.33 5.53 13.40
CA CYS A 263 2.86 4.20 13.09
C CYS A 263 2.42 3.47 14.36
N ILE A 264 1.74 2.35 14.17
CA ILE A 264 1.42 1.44 15.27
C ILE A 264 2.74 0.97 15.91
N ALA A 265 2.76 0.94 17.25
CA ALA A 265 3.94 0.54 18.00
C ALA A 265 4.29 -0.93 17.77
N ASP A 266 5.53 -1.20 17.37
CA ASP A 266 6.09 -2.54 17.34
C ASP A 266 6.30 -3.03 18.78
N LEU A 267 5.60 -4.11 19.15
CA LEU A 267 5.79 -4.73 20.45
C LEU A 267 7.04 -5.60 20.46
N ALA A 268 7.34 -6.25 19.33
CA ALA A 268 8.55 -7.06 19.17
C ALA A 268 8.77 -7.53 17.71
N LYS A 269 10.01 -7.97 17.44
CA LYS A 269 10.42 -8.70 16.23
C LYS A 269 10.87 -10.09 16.69
N ILE A 270 10.05 -11.11 16.47
CA ILE A 270 10.20 -12.40 17.17
C ILE A 270 10.25 -13.56 16.16
N GLN A 271 11.00 -14.61 16.52
CA GLN A 271 10.97 -15.91 15.84
C GLN A 271 9.82 -16.75 16.40
N ARG A 272 9.04 -17.42 15.55
CA ARG A 272 7.81 -18.16 15.93
C ARG A 272 7.86 -18.90 17.29
N LEU A 273 8.92 -19.63 17.57
CA LEU A 273 9.04 -20.45 18.79
C LEU A 273 9.22 -19.62 20.08
N SER A 274 9.97 -18.52 20.03
CA SER A 274 10.19 -17.66 21.20
C SER A 274 8.93 -16.86 21.57
N TYR A 275 8.06 -16.59 20.59
CA TYR A 275 6.76 -15.94 20.79
C TYR A 275 5.79 -16.78 21.62
N TYR A 276 5.66 -18.08 21.33
CA TYR A 276 4.78 -19.01 22.08
C TYR A 276 5.07 -18.99 23.58
N ILE A 277 6.36 -19.01 23.95
CA ILE A 277 6.81 -19.09 25.33
C ILE A 277 6.56 -17.77 26.09
N GLN A 278 6.72 -16.62 25.41
CA GLN A 278 6.63 -15.31 26.05
C GLN A 278 5.18 -14.84 26.24
N TYR A 279 4.28 -15.15 25.31
CA TYR A 279 2.91 -14.61 25.28
C TYR A 279 1.82 -15.53 25.84
N LYS A 280 2.02 -16.86 25.92
CA LYS A 280 1.13 -17.75 26.71
C LYS A 280 1.01 -17.32 28.19
N LYS A 281 1.97 -16.51 28.68
CA LYS A 281 1.98 -15.93 30.03
C LYS A 281 1.33 -14.54 30.15
N LYS A 282 1.00 -13.86 29.05
CA LYS A 282 0.66 -12.43 28.99
C LYS A 282 -0.74 -12.09 28.45
N LEU A 283 -1.56 -13.05 28.02
CA LEU A 283 -2.87 -12.80 27.42
C LEU A 283 -3.86 -12.15 28.42
N ASN A 284 -3.78 -10.82 28.48
CA ASN A 284 -4.82 -9.86 28.87
C ASN A 284 -4.82 -8.67 27.88
N GLY A 285 -4.33 -8.86 26.65
CA GLY A 285 -4.27 -7.84 25.61
C GLY A 285 -3.97 -8.45 24.24
N ALA A 286 -4.64 -7.92 23.21
CA ALA A 286 -4.64 -8.43 21.85
C ALA A 286 -3.41 -7.98 21.02
N VAL A 287 -3.09 -8.76 19.99
CA VAL A 287 -1.91 -8.64 19.13
C VAL A 287 -2.34 -8.59 17.66
N ASP A 288 -1.80 -7.65 16.88
CA ASP A 288 -1.89 -7.62 15.42
C ASP A 288 -0.55 -8.11 14.84
N GLU A 289 -0.57 -9.22 14.11
CA GLU A 289 0.63 -9.78 13.47
C GLU A 289 0.57 -9.52 11.97
N THR A 290 1.68 -9.06 11.41
CA THR A 290 1.67 -8.73 9.99
C THR A 290 3.02 -8.99 9.33
N PHE A 291 3.21 -10.07 8.58
CA PHE A 291 4.26 -10.09 7.55
C PHE A 291 3.67 -9.77 6.18
N CYS A 292 4.50 -9.20 5.30
CA CYS A 292 4.08 -8.84 3.97
C CYS A 292 3.84 -10.07 3.09
N ARG A 293 2.55 -10.36 2.90
CA ARG A 293 2.01 -10.89 1.65
C ARG A 293 0.71 -10.14 1.37
N GLY A 294 0.59 -9.55 0.18
CA GLY A 294 -0.64 -8.88 -0.21
C GLY A 294 -1.81 -9.86 -0.16
N TYR A 295 -2.79 -9.60 0.69
CA TYR A 295 -4.10 -10.24 0.72
C TYR A 295 -4.12 -11.76 1.03
N ARG A 296 -4.54 -12.06 2.28
CA ARG A 296 -5.27 -13.25 2.79
C ARG A 296 -4.53 -14.54 3.14
N GLN A 297 -3.22 -14.52 3.43
CA GLN A 297 -2.59 -15.67 4.11
C GLN A 297 -1.63 -15.35 5.27
N ASP A 298 -1.30 -14.08 5.58
CA ASP A 298 -0.21 -13.78 6.54
C ASP A 298 -0.47 -12.55 7.45
N ILE A 299 -1.74 -12.19 7.70
CA ILE A 299 -2.14 -11.20 8.73
C ILE A 299 -3.03 -11.91 9.74
N TYR A 300 -2.68 -11.81 11.02
CA TYR A 300 -3.43 -12.44 12.11
C TYR A 300 -3.79 -11.40 13.15
N ILE A 301 -5.07 -11.31 13.49
CA ILE A 301 -5.55 -10.46 14.58
C ILE A 301 -5.93 -11.39 15.72
N ILE A 302 -5.16 -11.34 16.80
CA ILE A 302 -5.23 -12.31 17.90
C ILE A 302 -5.69 -11.59 19.16
N THR A 303 -6.90 -11.87 19.61
CA THR A 303 -7.49 -11.28 20.82
C THR A 303 -7.79 -12.33 21.90
N ASN A 304 -7.72 -13.61 21.56
CA ASN A 304 -8.01 -14.70 22.47
C ASN A 304 -7.08 -15.91 22.22
N SER A 305 -7.19 -16.91 23.09
CA SER A 305 -6.34 -18.12 23.05
C SER A 305 -6.65 -19.05 21.87
N GLU A 306 -7.89 -19.05 21.35
CA GLU A 306 -8.28 -19.90 20.22
C GLU A 306 -7.61 -19.39 18.94
N GLU A 307 -7.69 -18.09 18.66
CA GLU A 307 -6.99 -17.44 17.54
C GLU A 307 -5.46 -17.61 17.64
N LEU A 308 -4.92 -17.56 18.87
CA LEU A 308 -3.49 -17.81 19.09
C LEU A 308 -3.12 -19.26 18.75
N ASN A 309 -3.93 -20.24 19.17
CA ASN A 309 -3.68 -21.64 18.86
C ASN A 309 -3.83 -21.90 17.36
N GLU A 310 -4.84 -21.33 16.70
CA GLU A 310 -5.03 -21.43 15.25
C GLU A 310 -3.83 -20.89 14.48
N PHE A 311 -3.27 -19.75 14.92
CA PHE A 311 -2.00 -19.26 14.39
C PHE A 311 -0.90 -20.30 14.53
N PHE A 312 -0.65 -20.85 15.72
CA PHE A 312 0.43 -21.82 15.92
C PHE A 312 0.26 -23.15 15.19
N ASP A 313 -0.99 -23.60 15.00
CA ASP A 313 -1.33 -24.83 14.30
C ASP A 313 -1.25 -24.66 12.76
N SER A 314 -1.26 -23.42 12.28
CA SER A 314 -1.11 -23.09 10.87
C SER A 314 0.32 -23.31 10.36
N SER A 315 0.43 -23.66 9.07
CA SER A 315 1.72 -23.68 8.37
C SER A 315 2.08 -22.27 7.89
N HIS A 316 3.33 -21.89 8.10
CA HIS A 316 3.84 -20.57 7.69
C HIS A 316 5.06 -20.75 6.81
N HIS A 317 5.16 -19.92 5.78
CA HIS A 317 6.30 -19.92 4.86
C HIS A 317 7.55 -19.28 5.45
N TYR A 318 7.36 -18.17 6.19
CA TYR A 318 8.45 -17.45 6.88
C TYR A 318 8.48 -17.82 8.37
N GLU A 319 9.65 -17.70 8.99
CA GLU A 319 9.85 -18.02 10.41
C GLU A 319 9.84 -16.79 11.33
N LYS A 320 9.87 -15.59 10.73
CA LYS A 320 9.96 -14.30 11.44
C LYS A 320 8.69 -13.48 11.23
N PHE A 321 8.22 -12.90 12.32
CA PHE A 321 6.99 -12.12 12.37
C PHE A 321 7.28 -10.77 13.01
N ILE A 322 6.60 -9.73 12.50
CA ILE A 322 6.50 -8.43 13.17
C ILE A 322 5.15 -8.35 13.87
N VAL A 323 5.23 -7.92 15.12
CA VAL A 323 4.12 -7.90 16.06
C VAL A 323 3.82 -6.45 16.40
N GLN A 324 2.63 -6.00 16.04
CA GLN A 324 2.14 -4.64 16.26
C GLN A 324 1.07 -4.63 17.35
N SER A 325 1.00 -3.55 18.12
CA SER A 325 -0.08 -3.38 19.10
C SER A 325 -1.41 -3.28 18.39
N LEU A 326 -2.43 -4.01 18.85
CA LEU A 326 -3.78 -3.78 18.37
C LEU A 326 -4.20 -2.33 18.67
N VAL A 327 -4.77 -1.65 17.68
CA VAL A 327 -5.51 -0.41 17.89
C VAL A 327 -6.88 -0.82 18.42
N GLU A 328 -7.09 -0.69 19.73
CA GLU A 328 -8.25 -1.27 20.40
C GLU A 328 -9.42 -0.27 20.51
N ASN A 329 -10.60 -0.75 20.90
CA ASN A 329 -11.66 0.17 21.34
C ASN A 329 -11.24 0.78 22.68
N ALA A 330 -11.31 2.10 22.81
CA ALA A 330 -11.02 2.81 24.06
C ALA A 330 -11.86 2.29 25.24
N SER A 331 -13.08 1.79 25.00
CA SER A 331 -13.97 1.27 26.05
C SER A 331 -13.50 -0.06 26.66
N TRP A 332 -12.54 -0.76 26.03
CA TRP A 332 -12.03 -2.03 26.55
C TRP A 332 -11.00 -1.82 27.67
N SER A 333 -10.44 -0.62 27.77
CA SER A 333 -9.45 -0.26 28.77
C SER A 333 -10.06 0.61 29.86
N THR A 334 -9.82 0.28 31.13
CA THR A 334 -10.22 1.15 32.26
C THR A 334 -9.40 2.43 32.33
N LYS A 335 -8.19 2.42 31.76
CA LYS A 335 -7.30 3.58 31.60
C LYS A 335 -6.61 3.51 30.25
N LEU A 336 -6.53 4.63 29.53
CA LEU A 336 -5.75 4.69 28.30
C LEU A 336 -4.26 4.68 28.62
N HIS A 337 -3.48 3.96 27.81
CA HIS A 337 -2.05 3.71 28.06
C HIS A 337 -1.17 4.56 27.15
N PRO A 338 -0.17 5.28 27.69
CA PRO A 338 0.79 6.02 26.89
C PRO A 338 1.45 5.13 25.83
N GLY A 339 1.54 5.63 24.60
CA GLY A 339 2.13 4.90 23.46
C GLY A 339 1.18 3.93 22.75
N LYS A 340 -0.08 3.82 23.20
CA LYS A 340 -1.14 3.08 22.47
C LYS A 340 -2.07 4.02 21.71
N PHE A 341 -2.74 3.46 20.71
CA PHE A 341 -3.78 4.10 19.92
C PHE A 341 -5.11 3.37 20.06
N TYR A 342 -6.19 4.12 19.88
CA TYR A 342 -7.56 3.62 20.00
C TYR A 342 -8.40 4.04 18.80
N HIS A 343 -9.26 3.14 18.32
CA HIS A 343 -10.11 3.44 17.18
C HIS A 343 -11.15 4.50 17.51
N ILE A 344 -11.33 5.43 16.57
CA ILE A 344 -12.50 6.30 16.51
C ILE A 344 -13.63 5.60 15.72
N GLY A 345 -13.25 4.89 14.66
CA GLY A 345 -14.17 4.27 13.71
C GLY A 345 -14.90 5.28 12.84
N ILE A 346 -15.84 4.78 12.04
CA ILE A 346 -16.74 5.61 11.23
C ILE A 346 -17.80 6.30 12.09
N VAL A 347 -18.48 7.31 11.53
CA VAL A 347 -19.64 7.95 12.15
C VAL A 347 -20.69 6.87 12.47
N PRO A 348 -21.22 6.82 13.71
CA PRO A 348 -22.19 5.81 14.10
C PRO A 348 -23.42 5.80 13.19
N ASP A 349 -23.87 4.60 12.84
CA ASP A 349 -25.07 4.42 12.03
C ASP A 349 -26.36 4.65 12.83
N ARG A 350 -27.52 4.37 12.22
CA ARG A 350 -28.83 4.51 12.87
C ARG A 350 -29.05 3.55 14.05
N HIS A 351 -28.21 2.53 14.19
CA HIS A 351 -28.19 1.60 15.31
C HIS A 351 -27.13 1.97 16.36
N ASN A 352 -26.51 3.15 16.25
CA ASN A 352 -25.37 3.60 17.06
C ASN A 352 -24.17 2.66 16.97
N GLN A 353 -24.03 1.95 15.85
CA GLN A 353 -22.89 1.08 15.60
C GLN A 353 -21.80 1.84 14.86
N THR A 354 -20.56 1.68 15.31
CA THR A 354 -19.37 2.14 14.58
C THR A 354 -18.58 0.94 14.07
N PHE A 355 -17.82 1.14 13.00
CA PHE A 355 -17.03 0.12 12.34
C PHE A 355 -15.60 0.62 12.23
N VAL A 356 -14.64 -0.30 12.37
CA VAL A 356 -13.25 0.00 12.01
C VAL A 356 -13.20 0.29 10.51
N ASN A 357 -12.49 1.36 10.15
CA ASN A 357 -12.17 1.67 8.78
C ASN A 357 -10.72 2.10 8.66
N ASP A 358 -10.17 1.88 7.47
CA ASP A 358 -8.92 2.51 7.05
C ASP A 358 -9.17 3.67 6.09
N LEU A 359 -8.13 4.45 5.86
CA LEU A 359 -8.00 5.35 4.73
C LEU A 359 -6.72 4.99 4.00
N ARG A 360 -6.83 4.64 2.72
CA ARG A 360 -5.69 4.55 1.81
C ARG A 360 -5.44 5.90 1.17
N MET A 361 -4.24 6.45 1.34
CA MET A 361 -3.78 7.66 0.67
C MET A 361 -2.69 7.30 -0.32
N MET A 362 -2.93 7.55 -1.60
CA MET A 362 -1.95 7.34 -2.68
C MET A 362 -1.27 8.65 -3.03
N VAL A 363 0.04 8.61 -3.20
CA VAL A 363 0.86 9.74 -3.60
C VAL A 363 1.77 9.35 -4.76
N SER A 364 2.12 10.34 -5.57
CA SER A 364 3.28 10.25 -6.45
C SER A 364 4.18 11.45 -6.24
N ALA A 365 5.42 11.35 -6.71
CA ALA A 365 6.37 12.45 -6.72
C ALA A 365 6.93 12.66 -8.12
N GLY A 366 7.11 13.93 -8.47
CA GLY A 366 7.77 14.36 -9.70
C GLY A 366 8.69 15.56 -9.45
N GLU A 367 8.96 16.34 -10.50
CA GLU A 367 9.91 17.46 -10.47
C GLU A 367 9.59 18.53 -9.41
N THR A 368 8.31 18.68 -9.01
CA THR A 368 7.86 19.66 -8.01
C THR A 368 7.57 19.04 -6.64
N GLY A 369 8.03 17.82 -6.38
CA GLY A 369 7.75 17.08 -5.16
C GLY A 369 6.49 16.22 -5.22
N PHE A 370 5.90 15.95 -4.06
CA PHE A 370 4.78 15.05 -3.87
C PHE A 370 3.43 15.66 -4.23
N HIS A 371 2.51 14.80 -4.68
CA HIS A 371 1.11 15.10 -4.98
C HIS A 371 0.20 13.96 -4.52
N PRO A 372 -1.02 14.23 -4.02
CA PRO A 372 -2.03 13.20 -3.79
C PRO A 372 -2.61 12.71 -5.12
N GLU A 373 -2.79 11.40 -5.27
CA GLU A 373 -3.19 10.77 -6.53
C GLU A 373 -4.58 10.13 -6.49
N ALA A 374 -4.89 9.49 -5.37
CA ALA A 374 -6.16 8.85 -5.10
C ALA A 374 -6.29 8.57 -3.63
N MET A 375 -7.53 8.38 -3.20
CA MET A 375 -7.82 7.89 -1.87
C MET A 375 -9.03 6.97 -1.89
N SER A 376 -9.03 5.99 -0.99
CA SER A 376 -10.13 5.04 -0.84
C SER A 376 -10.22 4.61 0.60
N SER A 377 -11.42 4.29 1.08
CA SER A 377 -11.60 3.78 2.44
C SER A 377 -12.32 2.44 2.40
N ARG A 378 -12.00 1.58 3.35
CA ARG A 378 -12.64 0.27 3.52
C ARG A 378 -13.02 0.09 4.97
N ARG A 379 -14.18 -0.54 5.20
CA ARG A 379 -14.65 -0.88 6.55
C ARG A 379 -14.57 -2.38 6.84
N ALA A 380 -14.47 -2.71 8.12
CA ALA A 380 -14.65 -4.07 8.61
C ALA A 380 -16.07 -4.59 8.38
N HIS A 381 -16.27 -5.91 8.53
CA HIS A 381 -17.54 -6.56 8.25
C HIS A 381 -18.54 -6.38 9.40
N LYS A 382 -18.07 -6.50 10.64
CA LYS A 382 -18.85 -6.35 11.87
C LYS A 382 -18.50 -5.05 12.60
N PRO A 383 -19.44 -4.49 13.37
CA PRO A 383 -19.19 -3.28 14.15
C PRO A 383 -18.15 -3.52 15.26
N LEU A 384 -17.44 -2.46 15.63
CA LEU A 384 -16.51 -2.46 16.76
C LEU A 384 -17.31 -2.51 18.08
N PRO A 385 -17.22 -3.61 18.85
CA PRO A 385 -18.04 -3.76 20.05
C PRO A 385 -17.46 -2.98 21.23
N THR A 386 -18.29 -2.70 22.23
CA THR A 386 -17.89 -2.00 23.47
C THR A 386 -17.19 -2.90 24.49
N TYR A 387 -17.23 -4.22 24.28
CA TYR A 387 -16.48 -5.24 25.02
C TYR A 387 -16.15 -6.40 24.08
N ILE A 388 -15.10 -7.17 24.38
CA ILE A 388 -14.78 -8.40 23.64
C ILE A 388 -15.79 -9.49 24.09
N PRO A 389 -16.63 -10.02 23.18
CA PRO A 389 -17.53 -11.13 23.49
C PRO A 389 -16.76 -12.37 23.90
N ASN A 390 -17.16 -12.99 25.02
CA ASN A 390 -16.61 -14.26 25.47
C ASN A 390 -17.46 -15.43 24.94
N ASN A 391 -17.49 -15.60 23.61
CA ASN A 391 -18.21 -16.69 22.97
C ASN A 391 -17.47 -17.19 21.72
N SER A 392 -17.83 -18.39 21.27
CA SER A 392 -17.25 -19.05 20.10
C SER A 392 -17.62 -18.39 18.76
N GLU A 393 -18.46 -17.36 18.75
CA GLU A 393 -18.83 -16.60 17.55
C GLU A 393 -17.92 -15.38 17.33
N TRP A 394 -17.07 -15.07 18.31
CA TRP A 394 -16.10 -13.98 18.19
C TRP A 394 -15.04 -14.32 17.14
N ASN A 395 -14.80 -13.37 16.25
CA ASN A 395 -13.75 -13.44 15.25
C ASN A 395 -13.19 -12.03 15.08
N SER A 396 -11.93 -11.83 15.45
CA SER A 396 -11.30 -10.52 15.44
C SER A 396 -11.16 -9.94 14.03
N TRP A 397 -10.94 -10.80 13.04
CA TRP A 397 -10.82 -10.37 11.64
C TRP A 397 -12.11 -9.72 11.13
N GLU A 398 -13.27 -10.23 11.54
CA GLU A 398 -14.55 -9.66 11.15
C GLU A 398 -14.74 -8.22 11.65
N VAL A 399 -14.09 -7.85 12.75
CA VAL A 399 -14.23 -6.55 13.42
C VAL A 399 -13.12 -5.55 13.04
N PHE A 400 -11.91 -6.03 12.80
CA PHE A 400 -10.74 -5.18 12.53
C PHE A 400 -10.24 -5.28 11.08
N GLY A 401 -10.55 -6.36 10.37
CA GLY A 401 -10.10 -6.62 9.00
C GLY A 401 -10.83 -5.77 7.97
N THR A 402 -10.21 -4.67 7.53
CA THR A 402 -10.75 -3.77 6.49
C THR A 402 -10.48 -4.25 5.06
N ASN A 403 -9.64 -5.26 4.91
CA ASN A 403 -9.24 -5.79 3.63
C ASN A 403 -10.42 -6.40 2.84
N ILE A 404 -10.68 -5.91 1.62
CA ILE A 404 -11.85 -6.31 0.80
C ILE A 404 -11.60 -7.43 -0.22
N SER A 405 -10.38 -7.96 -0.36
CA SER A 405 -10.20 -9.08 -1.30
C SER A 405 -10.54 -10.40 -0.64
N VAL A 406 -11.41 -11.16 -1.30
CA VAL A 406 -11.89 -12.46 -0.82
C VAL A 406 -11.49 -13.52 -1.82
N LYS A 407 -10.99 -14.65 -1.32
CA LYS A 407 -10.73 -15.83 -2.16
C LYS A 407 -11.93 -16.75 -2.04
N LEU A 408 -12.75 -16.85 -3.09
CA LEU A 408 -13.87 -17.77 -3.21
C LEU A 408 -13.52 -18.82 -4.26
N ASP A 409 -13.58 -20.11 -3.92
CA ASP A 409 -13.33 -21.23 -4.84
C ASP A 409 -12.03 -21.06 -5.68
N SER A 410 -10.94 -20.66 -5.01
CA SER A 410 -9.63 -20.36 -5.62
C SER A 410 -9.57 -19.15 -6.57
N LYS A 411 -10.67 -18.40 -6.72
CA LYS A 411 -10.71 -17.11 -7.45
C LYS A 411 -10.75 -15.93 -6.50
N TRP A 412 -9.97 -14.91 -6.81
CA TRP A 412 -10.00 -13.64 -6.08
C TRP A 412 -11.19 -12.78 -6.55
N THR A 413 -12.03 -12.36 -5.61
CA THR A 413 -13.10 -11.36 -5.79
C THR A 413 -12.89 -10.17 -4.85
N ARG A 414 -13.77 -9.15 -4.94
CA ARG A 414 -13.79 -7.97 -4.06
C ARG A 414 -15.18 -7.77 -3.46
N GLU A 415 -15.24 -7.49 -2.17
CA GLU A 415 -16.46 -7.10 -1.46
C GLU A 415 -16.68 -5.58 -1.58
N TYR A 416 -17.24 -5.14 -2.69
CA TYR A 416 -17.46 -3.71 -2.97
C TYR A 416 -18.42 -3.03 -1.97
N ASP A 417 -19.25 -3.78 -1.25
CA ASP A 417 -20.17 -3.25 -0.23
C ASP A 417 -19.43 -2.73 1.02
N ARG A 418 -18.18 -3.15 1.23
CA ARG A 418 -17.30 -2.63 2.30
C ARG A 418 -16.36 -1.53 1.83
N MET A 419 -16.32 -1.25 0.53
CA MET A 419 -15.57 -0.13 -0.04
C MET A 419 -16.41 1.15 0.10
N ILE A 420 -15.86 2.14 0.78
CA ILE A 420 -16.46 3.46 0.97
C ILE A 420 -15.90 4.39 -0.12
N THR A 421 -16.78 4.91 -0.98
CA THR A 421 -16.41 5.79 -2.09
C THR A 421 -16.19 7.22 -1.62
N MET A 422 -15.25 7.94 -2.26
CA MET A 422 -14.95 9.35 -1.96
C MET A 422 -15.96 10.31 -2.60
N ASP A 423 -17.21 9.89 -2.69
CA ASP A 423 -18.28 10.62 -3.33
C ASP A 423 -19.19 11.32 -2.31
N GLN A 424 -20.14 12.10 -2.82
CA GLN A 424 -21.10 12.84 -1.99
C GLN A 424 -22.00 11.97 -1.10
N LYS A 425 -22.13 10.66 -1.39
CA LYS A 425 -23.05 9.78 -0.68
C LYS A 425 -22.39 9.11 0.52
N GLU A 426 -21.13 8.68 0.36
CA GLU A 426 -20.48 7.80 1.33
C GLU A 426 -19.36 8.47 2.13
N PHE A 427 -18.70 9.51 1.62
CA PHE A 427 -17.53 10.10 2.28
C PHE A 427 -17.82 10.58 3.72
N ASP A 428 -18.96 11.21 3.95
CA ASP A 428 -19.34 11.75 5.26
C ASP A 428 -19.47 10.66 6.34
N THR A 429 -19.70 9.40 5.94
CA THR A 429 -19.77 8.28 6.89
C THR A 429 -18.43 8.05 7.58
N ILE A 430 -17.30 8.39 6.95
CA ILE A 430 -15.95 8.17 7.50
C ILE A 430 -15.66 9.17 8.64
N GLY A 431 -16.32 10.33 8.67
CA GLY A 431 -16.11 11.35 9.71
C GLY A 431 -14.76 12.06 9.59
N LEU A 432 -14.18 12.16 8.38
CA LEU A 432 -12.93 12.87 8.13
C LEU A 432 -13.18 14.30 7.63
N GLY A 433 -12.42 15.24 8.18
CA GLY A 433 -12.35 16.62 7.73
C GLY A 433 -11.08 16.90 6.93
N ILE A 434 -10.94 18.15 6.46
CA ILE A 434 -9.80 18.57 5.64
C ILE A 434 -8.45 18.40 6.36
N ASP A 435 -8.43 18.62 7.68
CA ASP A 435 -7.25 18.51 8.51
C ASP A 435 -6.76 17.06 8.63
N ASP A 436 -7.69 16.09 8.67
CA ASP A 436 -7.36 14.66 8.70
C ASP A 436 -6.80 14.19 7.36
N LEU A 437 -7.32 14.71 6.24
CA LEU A 437 -6.79 14.40 4.91
C LEU A 437 -5.37 14.98 4.72
N ILE A 438 -5.14 16.17 5.26
CA ILE A 438 -3.81 16.80 5.30
C ILE A 438 -2.85 15.96 6.14
N ASP A 439 -3.25 15.54 7.35
CA ASP A 439 -2.41 14.70 8.20
C ASP A 439 -2.13 13.34 7.53
N ALA A 440 -3.13 12.71 6.93
CA ALA A 440 -2.97 11.46 6.18
C ALA A 440 -1.94 11.60 5.05
N TYR A 441 -2.02 12.67 4.27
CA TYR A 441 -1.08 12.94 3.19
C TYR A 441 0.34 13.19 3.70
N VAL A 442 0.51 14.00 4.75
CA VAL A 442 1.83 14.23 5.36
C VAL A 442 2.41 12.92 5.88
N GLN A 443 1.62 12.11 6.60
CA GLN A 443 2.06 10.80 7.10
C GLN A 443 2.48 9.85 5.96
N THR A 444 1.73 9.81 4.86
CA THR A 444 2.11 9.04 3.68
C THR A 444 3.39 9.56 3.03
N VAL A 445 3.58 10.87 2.92
CA VAL A 445 4.83 11.42 2.35
C VAL A 445 6.03 11.05 3.21
N LEU A 446 5.94 11.20 4.53
CA LEU A 446 7.02 10.87 5.45
C LEU A 446 7.37 9.36 5.40
N SER A 447 6.37 8.48 5.30
CA SER A 447 6.60 7.04 5.19
C SER A 447 7.32 6.67 3.90
N VAL A 448 6.98 7.33 2.78
CA VAL A 448 7.63 7.13 1.49
C VAL A 448 9.09 7.60 1.52
N ILE A 449 9.35 8.78 2.09
CA ILE A 449 10.73 9.29 2.23
C ILE A 449 11.58 8.35 3.08
N ALA A 450 11.05 7.86 4.18
CA ALA A 450 11.76 6.92 5.06
C ALA A 450 12.19 5.66 4.29
N ILE A 451 11.27 5.05 3.53
CA ILE A 451 11.54 3.85 2.73
C ILE A 451 12.52 4.17 1.59
N ASP A 452 12.36 5.29 0.89
CA ASP A 452 13.25 5.68 -0.20
C ASP A 452 14.69 5.93 0.28
N LYS A 453 14.86 6.58 1.44
CA LYS A 453 16.17 6.75 2.08
C LYS A 453 16.80 5.41 2.45
N LEU A 454 16.01 4.44 2.92
CA LEU A 454 16.52 3.09 3.17
C LEU A 454 16.90 2.38 1.87
N CYS A 455 16.15 2.57 0.77
CA CYS A 455 16.54 2.08 -0.55
C CYS A 455 17.93 2.58 -0.96
N GLN A 456 18.20 3.88 -0.77
CA GLN A 456 19.50 4.48 -1.08
C GLN A 456 20.65 3.94 -0.22
N LYS A 457 20.37 3.57 1.04
CA LYS A 457 21.37 2.91 1.91
C LYS A 457 21.62 1.45 1.49
N LEU A 458 20.60 0.77 0.98
CA LEU A 458 20.68 -0.64 0.56
C LEU A 458 21.23 -0.82 -0.86
N LEU A 459 21.12 0.18 -1.74
CA LEU A 459 21.59 0.12 -3.12
C LEU A 459 22.60 1.24 -3.40
N ILE A 460 23.88 0.91 -3.27
CA ILE A 460 24.99 1.86 -3.44
C ILE A 460 25.68 1.56 -4.76
N ASN A 461 25.78 2.54 -5.65
CA ASN A 461 26.40 2.37 -6.99
C ASN A 461 25.82 1.19 -7.79
N ASN A 462 24.50 0.97 -7.71
CA ASN A 462 23.77 -0.16 -8.31
C ASN A 462 24.17 -1.55 -7.79
N GLU A 463 24.83 -1.62 -6.63
CA GLU A 463 25.14 -2.87 -5.95
C GLU A 463 24.35 -2.97 -4.64
N PHE A 464 23.66 -4.11 -4.46
CA PHE A 464 22.81 -4.35 -3.31
C PHE A 464 23.64 -4.80 -2.10
N ASN A 465 23.45 -4.12 -0.97
CA ASN A 465 24.17 -4.42 0.26
C ASN A 465 23.48 -5.55 1.04
N PHE A 466 23.80 -6.79 0.68
CA PHE A 466 23.27 -8.00 1.33
C PHE A 466 23.58 -8.06 2.84
N GLU A 467 24.78 -7.62 3.26
CA GLU A 467 25.18 -7.65 4.67
C GLU A 467 24.32 -6.71 5.52
N LEU A 468 24.12 -5.48 5.05
CA LEU A 468 23.22 -4.53 5.70
C LEU A 468 21.78 -5.03 5.69
N TYR A 469 21.32 -5.57 4.56
CA TYR A 469 19.96 -6.10 4.47
C TYR A 469 19.74 -7.26 5.43
N HIS A 470 20.66 -8.24 5.52
CA HIS A 470 20.59 -9.35 6.47
C HIS A 470 20.59 -8.85 7.92
N THR A 471 21.45 -7.88 8.24
CA THR A 471 21.48 -7.25 9.57
C THR A 471 20.13 -6.59 9.92
N LEU A 472 19.49 -5.96 8.94
CA LEU A 472 18.20 -5.30 9.13
C LEU A 472 17.00 -6.26 9.03
N ASN A 473 17.10 -7.35 8.28
CA ASN A 473 16.04 -8.34 8.13
C ASN A 473 16.68 -9.73 8.03
N PRO A 474 17.02 -10.36 9.17
CA PRO A 474 17.77 -11.62 9.18
C PRO A 474 16.89 -12.82 8.83
N ASP A 475 16.17 -12.79 7.72
CA ASP A 475 15.29 -13.86 7.24
C ASP A 475 15.95 -14.57 6.06
N ASP A 476 16.54 -15.74 6.33
CA ASP A 476 17.29 -16.51 5.33
C ASP A 476 16.36 -17.10 4.25
N VAL A 477 15.07 -17.33 4.57
CA VAL A 477 14.07 -17.78 3.58
C VAL A 477 13.85 -16.69 2.56
N LEU A 478 13.61 -15.45 3.00
CA LEU A 478 13.44 -14.31 2.09
C LEU A 478 14.71 -14.05 1.27
N LEU A 479 15.89 -14.15 1.87
CA LEU A 479 17.16 -13.97 1.15
C LEU A 479 17.37 -15.03 0.07
N GLY A 480 16.97 -16.27 0.33
CA GLY A 480 16.99 -17.35 -0.67
C GLY A 480 15.99 -17.17 -1.82
N GLU A 481 15.01 -16.29 -1.68
CA GLU A 481 14.02 -15.98 -2.73
C GLU A 481 14.47 -14.89 -3.71
N LEU A 482 15.54 -14.15 -3.40
CA LEU A 482 15.97 -13.01 -4.20
C LEU A 482 16.53 -13.47 -5.55
N LEU A 483 15.96 -12.93 -6.63
CA LEU A 483 16.53 -13.06 -7.96
C LEU A 483 17.71 -12.09 -8.13
N ASN A 484 18.86 -12.63 -8.50
CA ASN A 484 20.06 -11.85 -8.81
C ASN A 484 20.16 -11.49 -10.29
#